data_AF-A0A4Q2QSP1-F1
#
_entry.id   AF-A0A4Q2QSP1-F1
#
_cell.length_a   1.000
_cell.length_b   1.000
_cell.length_c   1.000
_cell.angle_alpha   90.00
_cell.angle_beta   90.00
_cell.angle_gamma   90.00
#
_symmetry.space_group_name_H-M   'P 1'
#
loop_
_entity.id
_entity.type
_entity.pdbx_description
1 polymer ?
#
loop_
_entity_poly.entity_id
_entity_poly.type
_entity_poly.pdbx_seq_one_letter_code
_entity_poly.pdbx_strand_id
1 'polypeptide(L)'
;DLLIIEDAAYARLVSHPPPPVVSYAPERTVYVTGFSKNIATGLRVGVVISPPRYRPEIERAIRATTWNTPTLISSLICAWIEDGTVARFETQKRQDARQRQQVAREVLCGLPVVSHPDSYFVWLPLGEESRAD
;
A
#
# COMPACT_ATOMS: atom_id res chain seq x y z
N ASP A 1 -13.43 -18.92 -13.75
CA ASP A 1 -12.20 -18.09 -13.67
C ASP A 1 -12.50 -16.85 -12.83
N LEU A 2 -11.53 -16.33 -12.08
CA LEU A 2 -11.68 -15.17 -11.20
C LEU A 2 -10.65 -14.09 -11.53
N LEU A 3 -11.09 -12.84 -11.57
CA LEU A 3 -10.22 -11.67 -11.63
C LEU A 3 -9.67 -11.38 -10.23
N ILE A 4 -8.35 -11.21 -10.12
CA ILE A 4 -7.68 -10.83 -8.87
C ILE A 4 -7.43 -9.32 -8.92
N ILE A 5 -7.85 -8.60 -7.88
CA ILE A 5 -7.48 -7.20 -7.65
C ILE A 5 -6.54 -7.17 -6.45
N GLU A 6 -5.27 -6.87 -6.69
CA GLU A 6 -4.24 -6.77 -5.66
C GLU A 6 -4.07 -5.30 -5.25
N ASP A 7 -4.62 -4.93 -4.09
CA ASP A 7 -4.40 -3.61 -3.48
C ASP A 7 -3.04 -3.59 -2.76
N ALA A 8 -2.10 -2.89 -3.39
CA ALA A 8 -0.72 -2.79 -2.99
C ALA A 8 -0.41 -1.43 -2.34
N ALA A 9 -1.40 -0.76 -1.73
CA ALA A 9 -1.22 0.53 -1.06
C ALA A 9 -0.12 0.51 0.02
N TYR A 10 0.11 -0.64 0.67
CA TYR A 10 1.14 -0.85 1.69
C TYR A 10 2.29 -1.77 1.26
N ALA A 11 2.41 -2.09 -0.04
CA ALA A 11 3.40 -3.05 -0.53
C ALA A 11 4.87 -2.67 -0.24
N ARG A 12 5.13 -1.38 0.02
CA ARG A 12 6.46 -0.85 0.36
C ARG A 12 6.69 -0.61 1.85
N LEU A 13 5.71 -0.98 2.69
CA LEU A 13 5.79 -0.77 4.12
C LEU A 13 6.76 -1.75 4.79
N VAL A 14 6.91 -2.97 4.26
CA VAL A 14 7.81 -4.00 4.79
C VAL A 14 9.10 -4.03 3.96
N SER A 15 10.26 -4.22 4.59
CA SER A 15 11.55 -4.22 3.89
C SER A 15 11.79 -5.43 2.98
N HIS A 16 11.25 -6.59 3.34
CA HIS A 16 11.36 -7.84 2.59
C HIS A 16 9.98 -8.51 2.45
N PRO A 17 9.06 -7.90 1.69
CA PRO A 17 7.74 -8.50 1.49
C PRO A 17 7.86 -9.78 0.66
N PRO A 18 6.92 -10.72 0.80
CA PRO A 18 6.80 -11.82 -0.16
C PRO A 18 6.55 -11.27 -1.58
N PRO A 19 6.84 -12.06 -2.64
CA PRO A 19 6.48 -11.67 -3.99
C PRO A 19 4.98 -11.36 -4.10
N PRO A 20 4.58 -10.31 -4.83
CA PRO A 20 3.18 -9.94 -4.97
C PRO A 20 2.41 -11.00 -5.76
N VAL A 21 1.09 -11.06 -5.60
CA VAL A 21 0.21 -12.04 -6.26
C VAL A 21 0.32 -11.94 -7.78
N VAL A 22 0.47 -10.73 -8.33
CA VAL A 22 0.68 -10.48 -9.76
C VAL A 22 1.90 -11.23 -10.33
N SER A 23 2.90 -11.57 -9.50
CA SER A 23 4.05 -12.36 -9.95
C SER A 23 3.73 -13.82 -10.21
N TYR A 24 2.68 -14.36 -9.57
CA TYR A 24 2.25 -15.76 -9.71
C TYR A 24 1.12 -15.93 -10.71
N ALA A 25 0.27 -14.91 -10.90
CA ALA A 25 -0.90 -14.96 -11.79
C ALA A 25 -1.03 -13.66 -12.63
N PRO A 26 0.00 -13.27 -13.41
CA PRO A 26 0.00 -12.02 -14.17
C PRO A 26 -1.10 -11.95 -15.23
N GLU A 27 -1.62 -13.08 -15.70
CA GLU A 27 -2.67 -13.18 -16.70
C GLU A 27 -4.06 -12.75 -16.20
N ARG A 28 -4.26 -12.69 -14.88
CA ARG A 28 -5.57 -12.42 -14.25
C ARG A 28 -5.50 -11.51 -13.02
N THR A 29 -4.36 -10.86 -12.77
CA THR A 29 -4.18 -9.96 -11.63
C THR A 29 -4.06 -8.51 -12.08
N VAL A 30 -4.95 -7.65 -11.59
CA VAL A 30 -4.83 -6.20 -11.66
C VAL A 30 -4.18 -5.71 -10.38
N TYR A 31 -2.97 -5.18 -10.47
CA TYR A 31 -2.20 -4.66 -9.36
C TYR A 31 -2.38 -3.15 -9.26
N VAL A 32 -2.87 -2.67 -8.12
CA VAL A 32 -3.18 -1.26 -7.86
C VAL A 32 -2.27 -0.75 -6.76
N THR A 33 -1.53 0.33 -7.02
CA THR A 33 -0.63 0.92 -6.03
C THR A 33 -0.67 2.45 -6.11
N GLY A 34 -0.01 3.12 -5.16
CA GLY A 34 0.08 4.57 -5.16
C GLY A 34 0.99 5.10 -4.07
N PHE A 35 1.15 6.43 -4.06
CA PHE A 35 2.18 7.10 -3.26
C PHE A 35 1.68 7.70 -1.94
N SER A 36 0.38 7.51 -1.63
CA SER A 36 -0.26 8.13 -0.47
C SER A 36 0.20 7.57 0.88
N LYS A 37 0.64 6.32 0.92
CA LYS A 37 0.95 5.61 2.18
C LYS A 37 2.45 5.48 2.45
N ASN A 38 3.28 5.47 1.41
CA ASN A 38 4.73 5.42 1.53
C ASN A 38 5.39 6.81 1.47
N ILE A 39 4.82 7.78 0.73
CA ILE A 39 5.38 9.13 0.63
C ILE A 39 4.51 10.15 1.38
N ALA A 40 3.38 10.56 0.79
CA ALA A 40 2.54 11.62 1.35
C ALA A 40 1.10 11.52 0.83
N THR A 41 0.14 11.63 1.75
CA THR A 41 -1.30 11.50 1.45
C THR A 41 -1.81 12.53 0.44
N GLY A 42 -1.16 13.71 0.37
CA GLY A 42 -1.51 14.82 -0.51
C GLY A 42 -1.10 14.67 -1.99
N LEU A 43 -0.26 13.69 -2.35
CA LEU A 43 0.19 13.54 -3.75
C LEU A 43 -0.93 13.06 -4.68
N ARG A 44 -1.83 12.21 -4.19
CA ARG A 44 -3.01 11.71 -4.94
C ARG A 44 -2.68 11.13 -6.33
N VAL A 45 -1.55 10.42 -6.45
CA VAL A 45 -1.17 9.67 -7.65
C VAL A 45 -1.10 8.18 -7.35
N GLY A 46 -1.69 7.40 -8.24
CA GLY A 46 -1.69 5.93 -8.23
C GLY A 46 -1.30 5.36 -9.58
N VAL A 47 -1.00 4.06 -9.60
CA VAL A 47 -0.60 3.30 -10.78
C VAL A 47 -1.38 1.99 -10.80
N VAL A 48 -1.78 1.58 -11.99
CA VAL A 48 -2.44 0.29 -12.23
C VAL A 48 -1.61 -0.50 -13.24
N ILE A 49 -1.24 -1.74 -12.87
CA ILE A 49 -0.63 -2.72 -13.76
C ILE A 49 -1.71 -3.76 -14.03
N SER A 50 -2.03 -4.01 -15.30
CA SER A 50 -3.14 -4.88 -15.68
C SER A 50 -2.81 -5.79 -16.86
N PRO A 51 -3.47 -6.97 -16.96
CA PRO A 51 -3.41 -7.80 -18.15
C PRO A 51 -3.92 -7.02 -19.38
N PRO A 52 -3.34 -7.23 -20.58
CA PRO A 52 -3.71 -6.47 -21.78
C PRO A 52 -5.21 -6.45 -22.09
N ARG A 53 -5.91 -7.55 -21.79
CA ARG A 53 -7.36 -7.70 -22.03
C ARG A 53 -8.25 -6.76 -21.22
N TYR A 54 -7.77 -6.23 -20.09
CA TYR A 54 -8.54 -5.30 -19.24
C TYR A 54 -8.10 -3.84 -19.41
N ARG A 55 -7.02 -3.61 -20.15
CA ARG A 55 -6.42 -2.29 -20.31
C ARG A 55 -7.38 -1.28 -20.94
N PRO A 56 -8.14 -1.59 -22.01
CA PRO A 56 -9.08 -0.64 -22.61
C PRO A 56 -10.17 -0.15 -21.64
N GLU A 57 -10.74 -1.06 -20.85
CA GLU A 57 -11.79 -0.75 -19.88
C GLU A 57 -11.25 0.09 -18.72
N ILE A 58 -10.05 -0.23 -18.23
CA ILE A 58 -9.36 0.52 -17.18
C ILE A 58 -9.02 1.93 -17.68
N GLU A 59 -8.45 2.06 -18.88
CA GLU A 59 -8.13 3.37 -19.47
C GLU A 59 -9.39 4.22 -19.66
N ARG A 60 -10.50 3.61 -20.11
CA ARG A 60 -11.80 4.28 -20.23
C ARG A 60 -12.32 4.75 -18.88
N ALA A 61 -12.25 3.91 -17.85
CA ALA A 61 -12.67 4.27 -16.50
C ALA A 61 -11.83 5.40 -15.90
N ILE A 62 -10.51 5.37 -16.11
CA ILE A 62 -9.61 6.45 -15.67
C ILE A 62 -9.96 7.76 -16.39
N ARG A 63 -10.12 7.75 -17.72
CA ARG A 63 -10.50 8.96 -18.49
C ARG A 63 -11.86 9.53 -18.08
N ALA A 64 -12.79 8.68 -17.67
CA ALA A 64 -14.11 9.10 -17.23
C ALA A 64 -14.13 9.68 -15.81
N THR A 65 -13.23 9.24 -14.94
CA THR A 65 -13.20 9.62 -13.51
C THR A 65 -12.10 10.62 -13.17
N THR A 66 -11.07 10.71 -14.01
CA THR A 66 -9.88 11.54 -13.83
C THR A 66 -9.73 12.44 -15.03
N TRP A 67 -9.86 13.76 -14.82
CA TRP A 67 -9.82 14.75 -15.89
C TRP A 67 -8.48 14.77 -16.63
N ASN A 68 -7.37 14.65 -15.87
CA ASN A 68 -6.02 14.52 -16.41
C ASN A 68 -5.09 13.80 -15.42
N THR A 69 -4.01 13.21 -15.94
CA THR A 69 -2.89 12.81 -15.09
C THR A 69 -2.23 14.09 -14.55
N PRO A 70 -2.03 14.23 -13.23
CA PRO A 70 -1.42 15.44 -12.67
C PRO A 70 0.07 15.47 -13.03
N THR A 71 0.40 16.15 -14.14
CA THR A 71 1.75 16.15 -14.74
C THR A 71 2.81 16.59 -13.73
N LEU A 72 2.58 17.68 -13.01
CA LEU A 72 3.54 18.19 -12.02
C LEU A 72 3.86 17.16 -10.94
N ILE A 73 2.82 16.52 -10.39
CA ILE A 73 2.99 15.53 -9.32
C ILE A 73 3.64 14.26 -9.85
N SER A 74 3.26 13.82 -11.06
CA SER A 74 3.85 12.64 -11.67
C SER A 74 5.34 12.84 -11.96
N SER A 75 5.73 14.00 -12.50
CA SER A 75 7.14 14.34 -12.74
C SER A 75 7.94 14.43 -11.45
N LEU A 76 7.37 15.02 -10.39
CA LEU A 76 8.01 15.09 -9.08
C LEU A 76 8.26 13.69 -8.51
N ILE A 77 7.27 12.80 -8.60
CA ILE A 77 7.40 11.42 -8.13
C ILE A 77 8.47 10.67 -8.93
N CYS A 78 8.51 10.81 -10.26
CA CYS A 78 9.57 10.22 -11.08
C CYS A 78 10.95 10.69 -10.63
N ALA A 79 11.14 12.01 -10.46
CA ALA A 79 12.40 12.57 -9.98
C ALA A 79 12.79 12.02 -8.60
N TRP A 80 11.83 11.88 -7.68
CA TRP A 80 12.08 11.31 -6.35
C TRP A 80 12.39 9.81 -6.36
N ILE A 81 11.88 9.08 -7.35
CA ILE A 81 12.25 7.67 -7.53
C ILE A 81 13.69 7.60 -8.02
N GLU A 82 14.04 8.41 -9.02
CA GLU A 82 15.36 8.46 -9.64
C GLU A 82 16.45 8.94 -8.67
N ASP A 83 16.16 9.95 -7.84
CA ASP A 83 17.10 10.51 -6.87
C ASP A 83 17.16 9.74 -5.53
N GLY A 84 16.33 8.70 -5.36
CA GLY A 84 16.28 7.87 -4.17
C GLY A 84 15.49 8.45 -2.99
N THR A 85 14.85 9.61 -3.14
CA THR A 85 14.00 10.23 -2.12
C THR A 85 12.87 9.32 -1.67
N VAL A 86 12.24 8.58 -2.59
CA VAL A 86 11.18 7.59 -2.23
C VAL A 86 11.72 6.52 -1.28
N ALA A 87 12.87 5.94 -1.60
CA ALA A 87 13.49 4.89 -0.76
C ALA A 87 13.87 5.41 0.64
N ARG A 88 14.31 6.68 0.71
CA ARG A 88 14.57 7.37 1.99
C ARG A 88 13.29 7.53 2.79
N PHE A 89 12.20 7.99 2.18
CA PHE A 89 10.90 8.12 2.86
C PHE A 89 10.35 6.79 3.34
N GLU A 90 10.47 5.72 2.54
CA GLU A 90 10.07 4.37 2.96
C GLU A 90 10.85 3.89 4.18
N THR A 91 12.15 4.21 4.24
CA THR A 91 12.99 3.90 5.42
C THR A 91 12.56 4.67 6.66
N GLN A 92 12.29 5.96 6.52
CA GLN A 92 11.80 6.79 7.63
C GLN A 92 10.41 6.34 8.11
N LYS A 93 9.52 5.96 7.19
CA LYS A 93 8.20 5.41 7.53
C LYS A 93 8.30 4.11 8.31
N ARG A 94 9.20 3.20 7.92
CA ARG A 94 9.46 1.97 8.69
C ARG A 94 9.95 2.27 10.10
N GLN A 95 10.83 3.25 10.27
CA GLN A 95 11.32 3.66 11.59
C GLN A 95 10.19 4.23 12.46
N ASP A 96 9.37 5.14 11.92
CA ASP A 96 8.20 5.69 12.62
C ASP A 96 7.17 4.60 12.98
N ALA A 97 6.88 3.66 12.06
CA ALA A 97 5.99 2.54 12.33
C ALA A 97 6.50 1.68 13.51
N ARG A 98 7.81 1.37 13.54
CA ARG A 98 8.42 0.60 14.64
C ARG A 98 8.30 1.29 15.98
N GLN A 99 8.53 2.60 16.03
CA GLN A 99 8.38 3.39 17.25
C GLN A 99 6.93 3.34 17.76
N ARG A 100 5.95 3.52 16.86
CA ARG A 100 4.53 3.44 17.22
C ARG A 100 4.10 2.04 17.66
N GLN A 101 4.61 1.01 16.99
CA GLN A 101 4.39 -0.38 17.38
C GLN A 101 4.98 -0.70 18.75
N GLN A 102 6.12 -0.11 19.11
CA GLN A 102 6.68 -0.25 20.46
C GLN A 102 5.75 0.38 21.50
N VAL A 103 5.31 1.62 21.29
CA VAL A 103 4.35 2.28 22.20
C VAL A 103 3.06 1.46 22.33
N ALA A 104 2.52 0.97 21.21
CA ALA A 104 1.31 0.14 21.22
C ALA A 104 1.50 -1.14 22.05
N ARG A 105 2.65 -1.83 21.92
CA ARG A 105 2.96 -3.02 22.72
C ARG A 105 3.12 -2.72 24.20
N GLU A 106 3.70 -1.58 24.55
CA GLU A 106 3.87 -1.15 25.94
C GLU A 106 2.50 -0.84 26.58
N VAL A 107 1.65 -0.08 25.88
CA VAL A 107 0.33 0.31 26.39
C VAL A 107 -0.66 -0.87 26.44
N LEU A 108 -0.60 -1.77 25.45
CA LEU A 108 -1.48 -2.94 25.36
C LEU A 108 -0.86 -4.19 26.01
N CYS A 109 0.14 -4.01 26.87
CA CYS A 109 0.81 -5.11 27.56
C CYS A 109 -0.20 -5.97 28.32
N GLY A 110 -0.07 -7.30 28.19
CA GLY A 110 -0.97 -8.28 28.80
C GLY A 110 -2.19 -8.64 27.96
N LEU A 111 -2.44 -7.95 26.84
CA LEU A 111 -3.48 -8.32 25.87
C LEU A 111 -2.90 -9.13 24.70
N PRO A 112 -3.68 -10.05 24.09
CA PRO A 112 -3.28 -10.68 22.84
C PRO A 112 -3.20 -9.60 21.74
N VAL A 113 -2.04 -9.44 21.13
CA VAL A 113 -1.78 -8.46 20.07
C VAL A 113 -1.17 -9.19 18.88
N VAL A 114 -1.77 -9.02 17.71
CA VAL A 114 -1.22 -9.48 16.43
C VAL A 114 -0.84 -8.25 15.60
N SER A 115 0.44 -8.10 15.29
CA SER A 115 0.93 -7.00 14.45
C SER A 115 2.24 -7.35 13.76
N HIS A 116 2.61 -6.54 12.76
CA HIS A 116 3.93 -6.56 12.15
C HIS A 116 4.73 -5.33 12.65
N PRO A 117 6.05 -5.45 12.94
CA PRO A 117 6.84 -4.33 13.48
C PRO A 117 6.86 -3.07 12.61
N ASP A 118 6.75 -3.24 11.29
CA ASP A 118 6.71 -2.12 10.33
C ASP A 118 5.28 -1.66 10.00
N SER A 119 4.24 -2.23 10.62
CA SER A 119 2.84 -1.88 10.35
C SER A 119 2.37 -0.66 11.13
N TYR A 120 1.43 0.09 10.56
CA TYR A 120 0.65 1.10 11.29
C TYR A 120 -0.63 0.54 11.94
N PHE A 121 -0.83 -0.77 11.87
CA PHE A 121 -2.01 -1.46 12.39
C PHE A 121 -1.63 -2.48 13.46
N VAL A 122 -2.53 -2.62 14.43
CA VAL A 122 -2.53 -3.68 15.45
C VAL A 122 -3.90 -4.34 15.41
N TRP A 123 -3.91 -5.66 15.47
CA TRP A 123 -5.12 -6.44 15.67
C TRP A 123 -5.17 -6.95 17.11
N LEU A 124 -6.28 -6.69 17.80
CA LEU A 124 -6.57 -7.19 19.14
C LEU A 124 -7.64 -8.27 19.03
N PRO A 125 -7.29 -9.57 19.11
CA PRO A 125 -8.28 -10.63 19.16
C PRO A 125 -9.17 -10.46 20.39
N LEU A 126 -10.48 -10.49 20.17
CA LEU A 126 -11.46 -10.57 21.24
C LEU A 126 -11.73 -12.05 21.56
N GLY A 127 -12.19 -12.34 22.78
CA GLY A 127 -12.65 -13.69 23.14
C GLY A 127 -13.85 -14.11 22.28
N GLU A 128 -14.09 -15.42 22.15
CA GLU A 128 -15.12 -15.97 21.26
C GLU A 128 -16.53 -15.40 21.49
N GLU A 129 -16.86 -15.05 22.74
CA GLU A 129 -18.14 -14.48 23.16
C GLU A 129 -18.17 -12.94 23.15
N SER A 130 -17.07 -12.29 22.77
CA SER A 130 -16.92 -10.84 22.78
C SER A 130 -17.06 -10.28 21.37
N ARG A 131 -17.89 -9.26 21.23
CA ARG A 131 -18.00 -8.48 20.01
C ARG A 131 -17.46 -7.06 20.24
N ALA A 132 -17.10 -6.40 19.14
CA ALA A 132 -16.45 -5.08 19.18
C ALA A 132 -17.44 -3.90 19.25
N ASP A 133 -18.74 -4.19 19.35
CA ASP A 133 -19.87 -3.23 19.37
C ASP A 133 -20.35 -2.85 20.77
#